data_AF-A0A017TCT0-F1
#
_entry.id   AF-A0A017TCT0-F1
#
_cell.length_a   1.000
_cell.length_b   1.000
_cell.length_c   1.000
_cell.angle_alpha   90.00
_cell.angle_beta   90.00
_cell.angle_gamma   90.00
#
_symmetry.space_group_name_H-M   'P 1'
#
loop_
_entity.id
_entity.type
_entity.pdbx_description
1 polymer ?
#
loop_
_entity_poly.entity_id
_entity_poly.type
_entity_poly.pdbx_seq_one_letter_code
_entity_poly.pdbx_strand_id
1 'polypeptide(L)'
;MVDINAPALAFAAYPTRVDEVLLRLPEEPTVTEEARAYFDARIEEHQARNLGADVGSAAVIEDCLDACNRALPLVLASRLHGYGVLRLRYLLETTRALAVQVAALDVTMVDAAGAGAARGAELRDSRELRRAGLRAFKNLSGRSAEQQARVKKLREEVERPDTRARSLETLALELETLMAVVPEEVVADAGATPDLLLGLRAHARQVLASRERAVNAFGSVRSQYDLMNVLDGRILHELRALTGAMRDARKTDPTVAVLRLSVLRPGKRRAADTPTQPDKAPGTTPEKTSRKRARGAGRDGQDAAAMPSAQAPVKPDVVAAEEAPAAAPAG
;
A
#
# COMPACT_ATOMS: atom_id res chain seq x y z
N MET A 1 16.16 13.18 -1.58
CA MET A 1 16.33 13.84 -0.27
C MET A 1 15.15 14.78 -0.10
N VAL A 2 14.26 14.47 0.85
CA VAL A 2 13.12 15.33 1.17
C VAL A 2 13.65 16.48 2.02
N ASP A 3 13.34 17.71 1.63
CA ASP A 3 13.77 18.91 2.34
C ASP A 3 13.01 19.01 3.66
N ILE A 4 13.73 18.91 4.79
CA ILE A 4 13.18 18.89 6.15
C ILE A 4 12.74 20.31 6.57
N ASN A 5 13.10 21.33 5.79
CA ASN A 5 12.75 22.74 6.03
C ASN A 5 11.65 23.27 5.09
N ALA A 6 11.02 22.43 4.26
CA ALA A 6 9.75 22.81 3.66
C ALA A 6 8.77 23.12 4.80
N PRO A 7 8.09 24.29 4.79
CA PRO A 7 7.19 24.66 5.88
C PRO A 7 6.27 23.48 6.12
N ALA A 8 6.28 22.94 7.34
CA ALA A 8 5.48 21.78 7.73
C ALA A 8 4.11 21.92 7.10
N LEU A 9 3.89 21.17 6.02
CA LEU A 9 2.80 21.41 5.10
C LEU A 9 1.52 21.31 5.91
N ALA A 10 0.68 22.33 5.79
CA ALA A 10 -0.54 22.51 6.57
C ALA A 10 -1.61 21.46 6.19
N PHE A 11 -1.29 20.17 6.31
CA PHE A 11 -2.19 19.05 6.04
C PHE A 11 -3.43 19.12 6.94
N ALA A 12 -3.23 19.53 8.20
CA ALA A 12 -4.30 19.83 9.13
C ALA A 12 -5.26 20.94 8.64
N ALA A 13 -4.80 21.83 7.76
CA ALA A 13 -5.63 22.91 7.21
C ALA A 13 -6.40 22.49 5.95
N TYR A 14 -6.12 21.32 5.34
CA TYR A 14 -6.82 20.89 4.13
C TYR A 14 -8.33 20.78 4.30
N PRO A 15 -8.87 20.15 5.38
CA PRO A 15 -10.31 20.09 5.58
C PRO A 15 -10.95 21.49 5.57
N THR A 16 -10.35 22.45 6.27
CA THR A 16 -10.83 23.83 6.32
C THR A 16 -10.80 24.52 4.96
N ARG A 17 -9.71 24.35 4.19
CA ARG A 17 -9.60 24.91 2.83
C ARG A 17 -10.65 24.34 1.87
N VAL A 18 -10.99 23.06 2.01
CA VAL A 18 -12.07 22.44 1.22
C VAL A 18 -13.43 22.99 1.66
N ASP A 19 -13.65 23.12 2.96
CA ASP A 19 -14.88 23.69 3.53
C ASP A 19 -15.11 25.15 3.04
N GLU A 20 -14.05 25.96 2.95
CA GLU A 20 -14.12 27.32 2.38
C GLU A 20 -14.61 27.37 0.93
N VAL A 21 -14.28 26.37 0.10
CA VAL A 21 -14.76 26.28 -1.28
C VAL A 21 -16.19 25.73 -1.31
N LEU A 22 -16.52 24.75 -0.46
CA LEU A 22 -17.87 24.21 -0.31
C LEU A 22 -18.89 25.29 0.08
N LEU A 23 -18.50 26.23 0.95
CA LEU A 23 -19.33 27.35 1.40
C LEU A 23 -19.69 28.33 0.28
N ARG A 24 -18.97 28.31 -0.85
CA ARG A 24 -19.27 29.17 -2.02
C ARG A 24 -20.31 28.55 -2.96
N LEU A 25 -20.66 27.28 -2.76
CA LEU A 25 -21.72 26.61 -3.51
C LEU A 25 -23.09 26.92 -2.88
N PRO A 26 -24.17 27.04 -3.68
CA PRO A 26 -25.52 27.13 -3.14
C PRO A 26 -25.83 25.88 -2.31
N GLU A 27 -26.56 26.06 -1.20
CA GLU A 27 -26.88 24.97 -0.27
C GLU A 27 -27.54 23.77 -0.98
N GLU A 28 -28.43 24.05 -1.92
CA GLU A 28 -29.02 23.07 -2.81
C GLU A 28 -28.41 23.13 -4.22
N PRO A 29 -28.20 21.99 -4.90
CA PRO A 29 -28.52 20.63 -4.45
C PRO A 29 -27.45 20.01 -3.52
N THR A 30 -27.90 19.22 -2.54
CA THR A 30 -27.03 18.39 -1.69
C THR A 30 -26.78 17.02 -2.33
N VAL A 31 -25.63 16.40 -2.03
CA VAL A 31 -25.32 15.05 -2.51
C VAL A 31 -26.06 14.03 -1.64
N THR A 32 -27.20 13.54 -2.12
CA THR A 32 -27.92 12.42 -1.48
C THR A 32 -27.11 11.12 -1.54
N GLU A 33 -27.46 10.13 -0.72
CA GLU A 33 -26.83 8.81 -0.77
C GLU A 33 -26.96 8.14 -2.14
N GLU A 34 -28.14 8.24 -2.77
CA GLU A 34 -28.38 7.74 -4.13
C GLU A 34 -27.48 8.45 -5.17
N ALA A 35 -27.35 9.77 -5.09
CA ALA A 35 -26.48 10.53 -5.98
C ALA A 35 -25.00 10.16 -5.76
N ARG A 36 -24.57 9.97 -4.50
CA ARG A 36 -23.22 9.51 -4.17
C ARG A 36 -22.96 8.11 -4.74
N ALA A 37 -23.89 7.18 -4.56
CA ALA A 37 -23.77 5.83 -5.10
C ALA A 37 -23.68 5.84 -6.63
N TYR A 38 -24.45 6.70 -7.29
CA TYR A 38 -24.37 6.91 -8.74
C TYR A 38 -22.99 7.41 -9.19
N PHE A 39 -22.42 8.41 -8.51
CA PHE A 39 -21.09 8.92 -8.87
C PHE A 39 -19.97 7.94 -8.54
N ASP A 40 -20.06 7.25 -7.40
CA ASP A 40 -19.12 6.20 -7.01
C ASP A 40 -19.11 5.06 -8.04
N ALA A 41 -20.27 4.68 -8.58
CA ALA A 41 -20.38 3.62 -9.59
C ALA A 41 -19.76 3.97 -10.97
N ARG A 42 -19.42 5.24 -11.22
CA ARG A 42 -18.77 5.65 -12.49
C ARG A 42 -17.33 5.15 -12.63
N ILE A 43 -16.71 4.76 -11.52
CA ILE A 43 -15.41 4.12 -11.51
C ILE A 43 -15.39 2.99 -10.49
N GLU A 44 -15.11 1.78 -10.97
CA GLU A 44 -15.01 0.61 -10.08
C GLU A 44 -13.93 0.84 -9.02
N GLU A 45 -14.20 0.41 -7.79
CA GLU A 45 -13.33 0.70 -6.64
C GLU A 45 -11.88 0.25 -6.86
N HIS A 46 -11.67 -0.93 -7.44
CA HIS A 46 -10.33 -1.44 -7.71
C HIS A 46 -9.59 -0.60 -8.77
N GLN A 47 -10.31 -0.06 -9.76
CA GLN A 47 -9.74 0.85 -10.75
C GLN A 47 -9.39 2.18 -10.12
N ALA A 48 -10.26 2.73 -9.26
CA ALA A 48 -9.98 3.93 -8.49
C ALA A 48 -8.73 3.75 -7.62
N ARG A 49 -8.64 2.66 -6.86
CA ARG A 49 -7.46 2.33 -6.06
C ARG A 49 -6.17 2.33 -6.89
N ASN A 50 -6.19 1.66 -8.05
CA ASN A 50 -5.01 1.59 -8.92
C ASN A 50 -4.61 2.96 -9.47
N LEU A 51 -5.58 3.81 -9.83
CA LEU A 51 -5.30 5.18 -10.29
C LEU A 51 -4.76 6.08 -9.19
N GLY A 52 -5.25 5.92 -7.96
CA GLY A 52 -4.80 6.72 -6.82
C GLY A 52 -3.44 6.30 -6.27
N ALA A 53 -3.07 5.01 -6.39
CA ALA A 53 -1.80 4.49 -5.88
C ALA A 53 -0.55 5.15 -6.49
N ASP A 54 -0.67 5.74 -7.69
CA ASP A 54 0.44 6.36 -8.42
C ASP A 54 0.61 7.87 -8.12
N VAL A 55 -0.25 8.47 -7.27
CA VAL A 55 -0.25 9.91 -7.00
C VAL A 55 -0.15 10.22 -5.50
N GLY A 56 0.41 11.39 -5.17
CA GLY A 56 0.43 11.87 -3.79
C GLY A 56 -0.85 12.63 -3.44
N SER A 57 -1.55 12.22 -2.38
CA SER A 57 -2.83 12.79 -1.97
C SER A 57 -2.81 14.31 -1.76
N ALA A 58 -1.71 14.85 -1.20
CA ALA A 58 -1.56 16.30 -1.05
C ALA A 58 -1.58 17.04 -2.40
N ALA A 59 -0.90 16.50 -3.42
CA ALA A 59 -0.92 17.07 -4.77
C ALA A 59 -2.30 16.97 -5.41
N VAL A 60 -3.03 15.88 -5.16
CA VAL A 60 -4.41 15.69 -5.63
C VAL A 60 -5.34 16.74 -5.01
N ILE A 61 -5.24 16.98 -3.70
CA ILE A 61 -6.04 17.98 -2.99
C ILE A 61 -5.74 19.39 -3.53
N GLU A 62 -4.47 19.76 -3.67
CA GLU A 62 -4.08 21.09 -4.18
C GLU A 62 -4.58 21.32 -5.61
N ASP A 63 -4.31 20.37 -6.52
CA ASP A 63 -4.80 20.47 -7.91
C ASP A 63 -6.33 20.49 -7.96
N CYS A 64 -7.01 19.79 -7.05
CA CYS A 64 -8.46 19.80 -6.96
C CYS A 64 -9.00 21.16 -6.51
N LEU A 65 -8.44 21.75 -5.46
CA LEU A 65 -8.83 23.07 -4.97
C LEU A 65 -8.60 24.15 -6.05
N ASP A 66 -7.46 24.09 -6.73
CA ASP A 66 -7.14 25.00 -7.83
C ASP A 66 -8.11 24.84 -9.01
N ALA A 67 -8.44 23.59 -9.39
CA ALA A 67 -9.41 23.30 -10.44
C ALA A 67 -10.80 23.80 -10.08
N CYS A 68 -11.26 23.51 -8.86
CA CYS A 68 -12.59 23.89 -8.38
C CYS A 68 -12.74 25.41 -8.32
N ASN A 69 -11.75 26.14 -7.80
CA ASN A 69 -11.79 27.61 -7.75
C ASN A 69 -11.91 28.26 -9.14
N ARG A 70 -11.26 27.68 -10.16
CA ARG A 70 -11.35 28.17 -11.54
C ARG A 70 -12.65 27.79 -12.23
N ALA A 71 -13.16 26.59 -11.95
CA ALA A 71 -14.38 26.09 -12.56
C ALA A 71 -15.65 26.66 -11.92
N LEU A 72 -15.60 26.99 -10.62
CA LEU A 72 -16.75 27.40 -9.82
C LEU A 72 -17.62 28.49 -10.49
N PRO A 73 -17.07 29.63 -10.96
CA PRO A 73 -17.90 30.66 -11.61
C PRO A 73 -18.61 30.15 -12.87
N LEU A 74 -17.98 29.26 -13.62
CA LEU A 74 -18.54 28.68 -14.84
C LEU A 74 -19.62 27.64 -14.53
N VAL A 75 -19.44 26.85 -13.47
CA VAL A 75 -20.45 25.89 -12.99
C VAL A 75 -21.69 26.63 -12.48
N LEU A 76 -21.52 27.68 -11.68
CA LEU A 76 -22.63 28.48 -11.16
C LEU A 76 -23.38 29.22 -12.28
N ALA A 77 -22.69 29.62 -13.34
CA ALA A 77 -23.30 30.19 -14.53
C ALA A 77 -23.86 29.14 -15.52
N SER A 78 -23.85 27.85 -15.16
CA SER A 78 -24.29 26.73 -16.02
C SER A 78 -23.58 26.67 -17.38
N ARG A 79 -22.33 27.13 -17.45
CA ARG A 79 -21.54 27.21 -18.69
C ARG A 79 -20.74 25.94 -18.98
N LEU A 80 -20.66 25.01 -18.04
CA LEU A 80 -19.98 23.72 -18.19
C LEU A 80 -21.01 22.60 -18.41
N HIS A 81 -21.30 22.30 -19.68
CA HIS A 81 -22.23 21.24 -20.05
C HIS A 81 -21.77 19.88 -19.49
N GLY A 82 -22.68 19.14 -18.85
CA GLY A 82 -22.38 17.84 -18.24
C GLY A 82 -21.58 17.89 -16.93
N TYR A 83 -21.28 19.09 -16.40
CA TYR A 83 -20.61 19.28 -15.12
C TYR A 83 -21.29 20.39 -14.30
N GLY A 84 -22.39 20.03 -13.65
CA GLY A 84 -23.19 20.95 -12.82
C GLY A 84 -22.76 21.02 -11.35
N VAL A 85 -23.49 21.83 -10.58
CA VAL A 85 -23.24 22.10 -9.16
C VAL A 85 -23.19 20.82 -8.31
N LEU A 86 -24.13 19.89 -8.52
CA LEU A 86 -24.20 18.62 -7.76
C LEU A 86 -22.91 17.80 -7.89
N ARG A 87 -22.34 17.74 -9.10
CA ARG A 87 -21.12 16.98 -9.38
C ARG A 87 -19.88 17.66 -8.80
N LEU A 88 -19.82 18.99 -8.85
CA LEU A 88 -18.77 19.77 -8.19
C LEU A 88 -18.82 19.60 -6.67
N ARG A 89 -20.02 19.58 -6.06
CA ARG A 89 -20.20 19.31 -4.63
C ARG A 89 -19.70 17.91 -4.26
N TYR A 90 -20.07 16.89 -5.04
CA TYR A 90 -19.56 15.53 -4.84
C TYR A 90 -18.02 15.45 -4.90
N LEU A 91 -17.39 16.12 -5.87
CA LEU A 91 -15.92 16.20 -5.97
C LEU A 91 -15.31 16.82 -4.70
N LEU A 92 -15.85 17.95 -4.24
CA LEU A 92 -15.35 18.64 -3.05
C LEU A 92 -15.57 17.84 -1.76
N GLU A 93 -16.72 17.20 -1.59
CA GLU A 93 -16.98 16.32 -0.43
C GLU A 93 -16.06 15.09 -0.42
N THR A 94 -15.77 14.51 -1.59
CA THR A 94 -14.79 13.42 -1.73
C THR A 94 -13.37 13.90 -1.39
N THR A 95 -13.03 15.12 -1.83
CA THR A 95 -11.75 15.77 -1.51
C THR A 95 -11.64 16.09 -0.01
N ARG A 96 -12.75 16.48 0.63
CA ARG A 96 -12.82 16.69 2.08
C ARG A 96 -12.58 15.40 2.84
N ALA A 97 -13.20 14.30 2.40
CA ALA A 97 -12.97 12.97 3.00
C ALA A 97 -11.48 12.58 2.90
N LEU A 98 -10.84 12.80 1.75
CA LEU A 98 -9.41 12.56 1.59
C LEU A 98 -8.57 13.47 2.50
N ALA A 99 -8.89 14.76 2.57
CA ALA A 99 -8.19 15.73 3.42
C ALA A 99 -8.21 15.32 4.91
N VAL A 100 -9.34 14.80 5.39
CA VAL A 100 -9.45 14.26 6.76
C VAL A 100 -8.52 13.06 6.95
N GLN A 101 -8.45 12.14 5.98
CA GLN A 101 -7.55 10.99 6.06
C GLN A 101 -6.07 11.40 6.04
N VAL A 102 -5.70 12.38 5.20
CA VAL A 102 -4.34 12.93 5.13
C VAL A 102 -3.96 13.60 6.45
N ALA A 103 -4.84 14.40 7.03
CA ALA A 103 -4.60 15.06 8.32
C ALA A 103 -4.44 14.06 9.48
N ALA A 104 -5.09 12.90 9.42
CA ALA A 104 -5.01 11.86 10.44
C ALA A 104 -3.83 10.88 10.25
N LEU A 105 -3.16 10.88 9.09
CA LEU A 105 -2.15 9.89 8.73
C LEU A 105 -0.91 9.94 9.63
N ASP A 106 -0.47 11.13 10.03
CA ASP A 106 0.71 11.27 10.90
C ASP A 106 0.49 10.57 12.25
N VAL A 107 -0.72 10.68 12.82
CA VAL A 107 -1.08 10.04 14.09
C VAL A 107 -1.03 8.52 13.96
N THR A 108 -1.64 7.96 12.92
CA THR A 108 -1.66 6.50 12.72
C THR A 108 -0.28 5.93 12.42
N MET A 109 0.56 6.69 11.69
CA MET A 109 1.95 6.32 11.45
C MET A 109 2.79 6.34 12.73
N VAL A 110 2.62 7.37 13.58
CA VAL A 110 3.30 7.46 14.88
C VAL A 110 2.88 6.31 15.80
N ASP A 111 1.59 5.97 15.85
CA ASP A 111 1.07 4.84 16.62
C ASP A 111 1.66 3.50 16.15
N ALA A 112 1.72 3.28 14.83
CA ALA A 112 2.33 2.07 14.27
C ALA A 112 3.84 1.99 14.55
N ALA A 113 4.55 3.12 14.45
CA ALA A 113 5.97 3.19 14.81
C ALA A 113 6.18 2.91 16.30
N GLY A 114 5.35 3.48 17.17
CA GLY A 114 5.36 3.24 18.62
C GLY A 114 5.09 1.78 18.98
N ALA A 115 4.09 1.17 18.34
CA ALA A 115 3.81 -0.26 18.52
C ALA A 115 4.96 -1.16 18.04
N GLY A 116 5.60 -0.80 16.93
CA GLY A 116 6.81 -1.46 16.43
C GLY A 116 8.00 -1.34 17.40
N ALA A 117 8.22 -0.14 17.97
CA ALA A 117 9.27 0.11 18.95
C ALA A 117 9.02 -0.67 20.26
N ALA A 118 7.78 -0.66 20.76
CA ALA A 118 7.39 -1.44 21.94
C ALA A 118 7.63 -2.94 21.73
N ARG A 119 7.23 -3.49 20.58
CA ARG A 119 7.54 -4.88 20.22
C ARG A 119 9.05 -5.16 20.24
N GLY A 120 9.86 -4.22 19.74
CA GLY A 120 11.32 -4.32 19.77
C GLY A 120 11.92 -4.27 21.19
N ALA A 121 11.33 -3.49 22.10
CA ALA A 121 11.71 -3.45 23.51
C ALA A 121 11.37 -4.77 24.21
N GLU A 122 10.14 -5.28 24.07
CA GLU A 122 9.71 -6.55 24.67
C GLU A 122 10.56 -7.75 24.22
N LEU A 123 10.98 -7.78 22.96
CA LEU A 123 11.90 -8.81 22.46
C LEU A 123 13.31 -8.68 23.05
N ARG A 124 13.76 -7.47 23.41
CA ARG A 124 15.05 -7.26 24.09
C ARG A 124 14.96 -7.69 25.55
N ASP A 125 13.92 -7.26 26.26
CA ASP A 125 13.75 -7.55 27.70
C ASP A 125 13.58 -9.07 27.92
N SER A 126 12.81 -9.74 27.06
CA SER A 126 12.69 -11.20 27.09
C SER A 126 13.99 -11.96 26.83
N ARG A 127 15.02 -11.36 26.21
CA ARG A 127 16.34 -12.02 26.06
C ARG A 127 17.02 -12.21 27.41
N GLU A 128 16.91 -11.23 28.31
CA GLU A 128 17.56 -11.29 29.62
C GLU A 128 16.90 -12.35 30.50
N LEU A 129 15.57 -12.37 30.54
CA LEU A 129 14.80 -13.40 31.23
C LEU A 129 15.05 -14.80 30.67
N ARG A 130 15.08 -14.95 29.35
CA ARG A 130 15.44 -16.25 28.72
C ARG A 130 16.85 -16.69 29.13
N ARG A 131 17.82 -15.77 29.20
CA ARG A 131 19.19 -16.09 29.66
C ARG A 131 19.22 -16.48 31.14
N ALA A 132 18.44 -15.81 32.00
CA ALA A 132 18.30 -16.17 33.41
C ALA A 132 17.69 -17.58 33.56
N GLY A 133 16.56 -17.82 32.88
CA GLY A 133 15.90 -19.12 32.85
C GLY A 133 16.78 -20.24 32.33
N LEU A 134 17.53 -20.03 31.24
CA LEU A 134 18.44 -21.03 30.69
C LEU A 134 19.63 -21.32 31.62
N ARG A 135 20.06 -20.34 32.42
CA ARG A 135 21.11 -20.54 33.43
C ARG A 135 20.59 -21.38 34.59
N ALA A 136 19.43 -21.00 35.14
CA ALA A 136 18.76 -21.76 36.20
C ALA A 136 18.49 -23.21 35.76
N PHE A 137 17.97 -23.39 34.55
CA PHE A 137 17.70 -24.72 34.01
C PHE A 137 18.99 -25.54 33.86
N LYS A 138 20.06 -24.93 33.34
CA LYS A 138 21.35 -25.61 33.20
C LYS A 138 21.91 -26.05 34.55
N ASN A 139 21.83 -25.19 35.57
CA ASN A 139 22.31 -25.49 36.92
C ASN A 139 21.53 -26.66 37.56
N LEU A 140 20.21 -26.71 37.35
CA LEU A 140 19.35 -27.79 37.87
C LEU A 140 19.47 -29.10 37.08
N SER A 141 19.71 -29.04 35.77
CA SER A 141 19.77 -30.22 34.89
C SER A 141 21.01 -31.11 35.06
N GLY A 142 21.99 -30.67 35.84
CA GLY A 142 23.23 -31.42 36.07
C GLY A 142 23.94 -31.89 34.79
N ARG A 143 24.49 -33.11 34.81
CA ARG A 143 25.16 -33.77 33.67
C ARG A 143 24.24 -34.68 32.83
N SER A 144 22.91 -34.59 33.00
CA SER A 144 21.97 -35.42 32.24
C SER A 144 22.04 -35.07 30.75
N ALA A 145 22.44 -36.04 29.92
CA ALA A 145 22.57 -35.83 28.47
C ALA A 145 21.23 -35.45 27.81
N GLU A 146 20.11 -36.01 28.30
CA GLU A 146 18.77 -35.71 27.80
C GLU A 146 18.37 -34.26 28.11
N GLN A 147 18.60 -33.81 29.36
CA GLN A 147 18.25 -32.45 29.76
C GLN A 147 19.17 -31.41 29.08
N GLN A 148 20.45 -31.74 28.88
CA GLN A 148 21.37 -30.89 28.12
C GLN A 148 20.99 -30.78 26.63
N ALA A 149 20.49 -31.87 26.03
CA ALA A 149 19.96 -31.84 24.66
C ALA A 149 18.72 -30.92 24.56
N ARG A 150 17.83 -30.94 25.55
CA ARG A 150 16.68 -30.01 25.62
C ARG A 150 17.12 -28.55 25.73
N VAL A 151 18.14 -28.23 26.55
CA VAL A 151 18.73 -26.88 26.62
C VAL A 151 19.28 -26.43 25.27
N LYS A 152 19.98 -27.32 24.57
CA LYS A 152 20.55 -27.01 23.26
C LYS A 152 19.45 -26.67 22.26
N LYS A 153 18.38 -27.47 22.21
CA LYS A 153 17.20 -27.20 21.36
C LYS A 153 16.57 -25.84 21.69
N LEU A 154 16.32 -25.57 22.97
CA LEU A 154 15.74 -24.29 23.41
C LEU A 154 16.63 -23.10 23.09
N ARG A 155 17.96 -23.26 23.02
CA ARG A 155 18.92 -22.20 22.65
C ARG A 155 18.94 -21.90 21.15
N GLU A 156 18.84 -22.93 20.32
CA GLU A 156 18.93 -22.85 18.85
C GLU A 156 17.66 -22.31 18.19
N GLU A 157 16.56 -22.18 18.93
CA GLU A 157 15.31 -21.61 18.41
C GLU A 157 15.46 -20.15 17.93
N VAL A 158 14.93 -19.90 16.72
CA VAL A 158 15.00 -18.62 15.98
C VAL A 158 14.33 -17.49 16.77
N GLU A 159 14.82 -16.26 16.61
CA GLU A 159 14.29 -15.04 17.24
C GLU A 159 13.00 -14.48 16.60
N ARG A 160 12.00 -15.31 16.32
CA ARG A 160 10.66 -14.82 15.98
C ARG A 160 9.83 -14.61 17.26
N PRO A 161 8.85 -13.69 17.30
CA PRO A 161 8.03 -13.47 18.50
C PRO A 161 7.31 -14.73 18.97
N ASP A 162 6.72 -15.49 18.05
CA ASP A 162 5.94 -16.69 18.37
C ASP A 162 6.83 -17.81 18.94
N THR A 163 8.01 -18.00 18.36
CA THR A 163 9.00 -18.96 18.88
C THR A 163 9.58 -18.47 20.21
N ARG A 164 9.81 -17.16 20.36
CA ARG A 164 10.28 -16.58 21.63
C ARG A 164 9.29 -16.82 22.76
N ALA A 165 8.01 -16.51 22.56
CA ALA A 165 6.97 -16.74 23.56
C ALA A 165 6.89 -18.22 23.95
N ARG A 166 6.85 -19.13 22.96
CA ARG A 166 6.87 -20.58 23.20
C ARG A 166 8.11 -21.04 23.96
N SER A 167 9.28 -20.51 23.62
CA SER A 167 10.54 -20.87 24.28
C SER A 167 10.54 -20.46 25.76
N LEU A 168 9.99 -19.29 26.10
CA LEU A 168 9.86 -18.81 27.47
C LEU A 168 8.88 -19.66 28.27
N GLU A 169 7.73 -20.00 27.67
CA GLU A 169 6.71 -20.82 28.29
C GLU A 169 7.18 -22.27 28.51
N THR A 170 7.84 -22.85 27.51
CA THR A 170 8.45 -24.19 27.61
C THR A 170 9.51 -24.20 28.70
N LEU A 171 10.35 -23.17 28.76
CA LEU A 171 11.38 -23.05 29.77
C LEU A 171 10.78 -22.89 31.18
N ALA A 172 9.69 -22.15 31.33
CA ALA A 172 8.99 -22.02 32.61
C ALA A 172 8.39 -23.37 33.07
N LEU A 173 7.75 -24.13 32.17
CA LEU A 173 7.21 -25.46 32.48
C LEU A 173 8.30 -26.46 32.87
N GLU A 174 9.39 -26.45 32.14
CA GLU A 174 10.53 -27.34 32.38
C GLU A 174 11.25 -26.98 33.69
N LEU A 175 11.40 -25.69 34.02
CA LEU A 175 11.91 -25.26 35.33
C LEU A 175 10.95 -25.64 36.47
N GLU A 176 9.65 -25.44 36.32
CA GLU A 176 8.65 -25.82 37.33
C GLU A 176 8.69 -27.34 37.62
N THR A 177 8.86 -28.14 36.57
CA THR A 177 9.02 -29.60 36.71
C THR A 177 10.28 -29.96 37.49
N LEU A 178 11.40 -29.29 37.23
CA LEU A 178 12.65 -29.52 37.98
C LEU A 178 12.54 -29.05 39.43
N MET A 179 11.90 -27.90 39.67
CA MET A 179 11.68 -27.36 41.01
C MET A 179 10.83 -28.29 41.89
N ALA A 180 9.95 -29.10 41.31
CA ALA A 180 9.14 -30.06 42.05
C ALA A 180 9.91 -31.33 42.48
N VAL A 181 11.06 -31.62 41.86
CA VAL A 181 11.83 -32.86 42.08
C VAL A 181 13.13 -32.61 42.84
N VAL A 182 13.71 -31.42 42.68
CA VAL A 182 14.99 -31.03 43.29
C VAL A 182 14.75 -30.41 44.68
N PRO A 183 15.59 -30.70 45.69
CA PRO A 183 15.48 -30.06 47.01
C PRO A 183 15.48 -28.53 46.95
N GLU A 184 14.67 -27.88 47.78
CA GLU A 184 14.46 -26.43 47.76
C GLU A 184 15.75 -25.61 47.89
N GLU A 185 16.70 -26.11 48.69
CA GLU A 185 18.02 -25.48 48.89
C GLU A 185 18.82 -25.40 47.58
N VAL A 186 18.76 -26.45 46.76
CA VAL A 186 19.45 -26.52 45.46
C VAL A 186 18.71 -25.70 44.41
N VAL A 187 17.37 -25.62 44.50
CA VAL A 187 16.53 -24.75 43.68
C VAL A 187 16.86 -23.27 43.89
N ALA A 188 17.00 -22.86 45.15
CA ALA A 188 17.37 -21.51 45.53
C ALA A 188 18.79 -21.14 45.04
N ASP A 189 19.77 -22.03 45.24
CA ASP A 189 21.16 -21.81 44.80
C ASP A 189 21.29 -21.73 43.26
N ALA A 190 20.50 -22.53 42.54
CA ALA A 190 20.43 -22.48 41.08
C ALA A 190 19.81 -21.18 40.53
N GLY A 191 19.16 -20.38 41.38
CA GLY A 191 18.45 -19.16 41.00
C GLY A 191 17.10 -19.41 40.32
N ALA A 192 16.53 -20.61 40.49
CA ALA A 192 15.20 -20.95 39.99
C ALA A 192 14.15 -20.50 41.02
N THR A 193 13.70 -19.25 40.92
CA THR A 193 12.71 -18.70 41.85
C THR A 193 11.30 -18.70 41.27
N PRO A 194 10.25 -18.70 42.10
CA PRO A 194 8.87 -18.49 41.64
C PRO A 194 8.70 -17.20 40.81
N ASP A 195 9.40 -16.13 41.18
CA ASP A 195 9.38 -14.86 40.46
C ASP A 195 9.95 -15.00 39.04
N LEU A 196 10.98 -15.82 38.85
CA LEU A 196 11.53 -16.12 37.52
C LEU A 196 10.50 -16.85 36.65
N LEU A 197 9.78 -17.84 37.21
CA LEU A 197 8.71 -18.55 36.50
C LEU A 197 7.57 -17.60 36.10
N LEU A 198 7.13 -16.75 37.02
CA LEU A 198 6.11 -15.74 36.76
C LEU A 198 6.58 -14.75 35.70
N GLY A 199 7.82 -14.28 35.78
CA GLY A 199 8.43 -13.38 34.79
C GLY A 199 8.51 -14.00 33.40
N LEU A 200 8.97 -15.25 33.27
CA LEU A 200 9.03 -15.96 31.99
C LEU A 200 7.63 -16.09 31.34
N ARG A 201 6.62 -16.49 32.13
CA ARG A 201 5.23 -16.62 31.66
C ARG A 201 4.61 -15.26 31.30
N ALA A 202 4.83 -14.25 32.13
CA ALA A 202 4.34 -12.89 31.88
C ALA A 202 4.92 -12.31 30.59
N HIS A 203 6.24 -12.41 30.41
CA HIS A 203 6.89 -11.91 29.19
C HIS A 203 6.55 -12.74 27.95
N ALA A 204 6.28 -14.04 28.07
CA ALA A 204 5.76 -14.83 26.95
C ALA A 204 4.43 -14.23 26.44
N ARG A 205 3.51 -13.90 27.35
CA ARG A 205 2.23 -13.25 27.01
C ARG A 205 2.42 -11.83 26.45
N GLN A 206 3.33 -11.04 27.05
CA GLN A 206 3.62 -9.68 26.59
C GLN A 206 4.25 -9.63 25.19
N VAL A 207 5.12 -10.59 24.85
CA VAL A 207 5.70 -10.71 23.50
C VAL A 207 4.61 -10.99 22.45
N LEU A 208 3.64 -11.85 22.76
CA LEU A 208 2.50 -12.11 21.87
C LEU A 208 1.58 -10.89 21.76
N ALA A 209 1.23 -10.27 22.89
CA ALA A 209 0.37 -9.09 22.92
C ALA A 209 0.98 -7.90 22.15
N SER A 210 2.28 -7.65 22.32
CA SER A 210 2.99 -6.58 21.59
C SER A 210 3.11 -6.86 20.09
N ARG A 211 3.27 -8.13 19.69
CA ARG A 211 3.19 -8.55 18.28
C ARG A 211 1.82 -8.25 17.70
N GLU A 212 0.73 -8.65 18.37
CA GLU A 212 -0.64 -8.42 17.91
C GLU A 212 -0.94 -6.93 17.77
N ARG A 213 -0.59 -6.13 18.79
CA ARG A 213 -0.72 -4.66 18.71
C ARG A 213 0.01 -4.07 17.51
N ALA A 214 1.26 -4.48 17.28
CA ALA A 214 2.03 -4.01 16.13
C ALA A 214 1.37 -4.41 14.80
N VAL A 215 0.95 -5.67 14.67
CA VAL A 215 0.25 -6.16 13.46
C VAL A 215 -1.03 -5.36 13.20
N ASN A 216 -1.84 -5.11 14.24
CA ASN A 216 -3.07 -4.33 14.12
C ASN A 216 -2.78 -2.87 13.73
N ALA A 217 -1.76 -2.25 14.34
CA ALA A 217 -1.39 -0.87 14.03
C ALA A 217 -0.90 -0.71 12.58
N PHE A 218 -0.01 -1.60 12.11
CA PHE A 218 0.42 -1.61 10.71
C PHE A 218 -0.73 -1.97 9.75
N GLY A 219 -1.65 -2.84 10.17
CA GLY A 219 -2.88 -3.15 9.44
C GLY A 219 -3.76 -1.92 9.25
N SER A 220 -3.93 -1.11 10.30
CA SER A 220 -4.68 0.16 10.26
C SER A 220 -4.07 1.16 9.28
N VAL A 221 -2.74 1.32 9.29
CA VAL A 221 -2.03 2.19 8.33
C VAL A 221 -2.27 1.71 6.90
N ARG A 222 -2.16 0.40 6.65
CA ARG A 222 -2.43 -0.17 5.33
C ARG A 222 -3.86 0.09 4.87
N SER A 223 -4.86 -0.15 5.72
CA SER A 223 -6.26 0.12 5.36
C SER A 223 -6.52 1.60 5.10
N GLN A 224 -5.83 2.50 5.81
CA GLN A 224 -5.95 3.93 5.58
C GLN A 224 -5.38 4.32 4.22
N TYR A 225 -4.21 3.80 3.83
CA TYR A 225 -3.68 3.99 2.47
C TYR A 225 -4.59 3.41 1.40
N ASP A 226 -5.17 2.23 1.61
CA ASP A 226 -6.11 1.63 0.66
C ASP A 226 -7.33 2.53 0.43
N LEU A 227 -7.87 3.13 1.51
CA LEU A 227 -8.96 4.10 1.44
C LEU A 227 -8.54 5.39 0.74
N MET A 228 -7.39 5.96 1.09
CA MET A 228 -6.85 7.16 0.46
C MET A 228 -6.65 6.97 -1.04
N ASN A 229 -6.09 5.84 -1.47
CA ASN A 229 -5.91 5.50 -2.88
C ASN A 229 -7.24 5.43 -3.64
N VAL A 230 -8.30 4.90 -3.03
CA VAL A 230 -9.63 4.90 -3.65
C VAL A 230 -10.15 6.33 -3.82
N LEU A 231 -10.04 7.17 -2.79
CA LEU A 231 -10.47 8.56 -2.84
C LEU A 231 -9.68 9.37 -3.87
N ASP A 232 -8.34 9.22 -3.89
CA ASP A 232 -7.45 9.81 -4.88
C ASP A 232 -7.89 9.43 -6.31
N GLY A 233 -8.14 8.15 -6.56
CA GLY A 233 -8.62 7.67 -7.85
C GLY A 233 -9.95 8.26 -8.29
N ARG A 234 -10.92 8.38 -7.37
CA ARG A 234 -12.22 9.00 -7.62
C ARG A 234 -12.08 10.50 -7.92
N ILE A 235 -11.26 11.21 -7.16
CA ILE A 235 -10.96 12.63 -7.40
C ILE A 235 -10.29 12.80 -8.77
N LEU A 236 -9.30 11.96 -9.12
CA LEU A 236 -8.66 12.00 -10.43
C LEU A 236 -9.65 11.74 -11.57
N HIS A 237 -10.61 10.82 -11.40
CA HIS A 237 -11.67 10.58 -12.38
C HIS A 237 -12.51 11.85 -12.60
N GLU A 238 -12.93 12.50 -11.52
CA GLU A 238 -13.73 13.71 -11.57
C GLU A 238 -12.94 14.91 -12.12
N LEU A 239 -11.66 15.06 -11.79
CA LEU A 239 -10.79 16.09 -12.36
C LEU A 239 -10.62 15.93 -13.87
N ARG A 240 -10.55 14.69 -14.38
CA ARG A 240 -10.55 14.43 -15.84
C ARG A 240 -11.87 14.86 -16.47
N ALA A 241 -13.00 14.56 -15.83
CA ALA A 241 -14.31 14.97 -16.32
C ALA A 241 -14.48 16.50 -16.32
N LEU A 242 -14.07 17.18 -15.25
CA LEU A 242 -14.07 18.63 -15.14
C LEU A 242 -13.18 19.28 -16.21
N THR A 243 -11.97 18.74 -16.41
CA THR A 243 -11.05 19.19 -17.47
C THR A 243 -11.65 19.02 -18.87
N GLY A 244 -12.38 17.91 -19.09
CA GLY A 244 -13.13 17.68 -20.33
C GLY A 244 -14.21 18.73 -20.54
N ALA A 245 -15.07 18.95 -19.55
CA ALA A 245 -16.15 19.94 -19.62
C ALA A 245 -15.62 21.37 -19.86
N MET A 246 -14.53 21.77 -19.19
CA MET A 246 -13.88 23.06 -19.42
C MET A 246 -13.26 23.17 -20.81
N ARG A 247 -12.67 22.08 -21.33
CA ARG A 247 -12.15 22.04 -22.70
C ARG A 247 -13.26 22.21 -23.73
N ASP A 248 -14.41 21.59 -23.51
CA ASP A 248 -15.56 21.70 -24.40
C ASP A 248 -16.21 23.08 -24.33
N ALA A 249 -16.38 23.66 -23.13
CA ALA A 249 -16.82 25.04 -22.97
C ALA A 249 -15.86 26.04 -23.63
N ARG A 250 -14.56 25.73 -23.69
CA ARG A 250 -13.58 26.58 -24.38
C ARG A 250 -13.73 26.60 -25.91
N LYS A 251 -14.30 25.54 -26.50
CA LYS A 251 -14.57 25.51 -27.95
C LYS A 251 -15.61 26.55 -28.33
N THR A 252 -16.55 26.85 -27.43
CA THR A 252 -17.59 27.86 -27.63
C THR A 252 -17.20 29.22 -27.07
N ASP A 253 -16.45 29.27 -25.95
CA ASP A 253 -15.91 30.50 -25.39
C ASP A 253 -14.39 30.41 -25.12
N PRO A 254 -13.55 31.02 -25.98
CA PRO A 254 -12.10 31.04 -25.82
C PRO A 254 -11.57 31.64 -24.51
N THR A 255 -12.37 32.41 -23.77
CA THR A 255 -11.99 33.02 -22.48
C THR A 255 -11.93 32.00 -21.34
N VAL A 256 -12.52 30.81 -21.51
CA VAL A 256 -12.45 29.73 -20.52
C VAL A 256 -11.00 29.29 -20.33
N ALA A 257 -10.53 29.33 -19.08
CA ALA A 257 -9.17 28.98 -18.72
C ALA A 257 -8.88 27.48 -18.97
N VAL A 258 -7.63 27.18 -19.35
CA VAL A 258 -7.16 25.78 -19.46
C VAL A 258 -6.70 25.28 -18.09
N LEU A 259 -7.29 24.18 -17.62
CA LEU A 259 -6.80 23.48 -16.44
C LEU A 259 -5.50 22.73 -16.78
N ARG A 260 -4.42 23.04 -16.05
CA ARG A 260 -3.10 22.40 -16.20
C ARG A 260 -2.72 21.64 -14.93
N LEU A 261 -3.52 20.65 -14.59
CA LEU A 261 -3.35 19.85 -13.37
C LEU A 261 -2.09 18.99 -13.48
N SER A 262 -1.25 19.03 -12.45
CA SER A 262 0.00 18.27 -12.38
C SER A 262 -0.28 16.77 -12.26
N VAL A 263 -1.30 16.38 -11.48
CA VAL A 263 -1.70 14.99 -11.22
C VAL A 263 -2.29 14.27 -12.44
N LEU A 264 -2.74 15.03 -13.45
CA LEU A 264 -3.25 14.47 -14.70
C LEU A 264 -2.21 14.41 -15.81
N ARG A 265 -1.00 14.94 -15.59
CA ARG A 265 0.05 14.84 -16.60
C ARG A 265 0.49 13.38 -16.69
N PRO A 266 0.58 12.80 -17.89
CA PRO A 266 1.19 11.49 -18.04
C PRO A 266 2.64 11.62 -17.57
N GLY A 267 2.93 11.09 -16.39
CA GLY A 267 4.31 10.82 -16.00
C GLY A 267 4.91 9.97 -17.12
N LYS A 268 6.13 10.29 -17.57
CA LYS A 268 6.91 9.35 -18.38
C LYS A 268 6.94 8.04 -17.60
N ARG A 269 6.10 7.08 -18.00
CA ARG A 269 6.15 5.72 -17.48
C ARG A 269 7.60 5.29 -17.68
N ARG A 270 8.38 5.20 -16.60
CA ARG A 270 9.54 4.31 -16.64
C ARG A 270 8.93 2.97 -17.01
N ALA A 271 9.30 2.44 -18.18
CA ALA A 271 8.92 1.10 -18.54
C ALA A 271 9.22 0.23 -17.33
N ALA A 272 8.20 -0.40 -16.76
CA ALA A 272 8.42 -1.41 -15.74
C ALA A 272 9.39 -2.40 -16.39
N ASP A 273 10.54 -2.62 -15.77
CA ASP A 273 11.46 -3.67 -16.20
C ASP A 273 10.64 -4.95 -16.27
N THR A 274 10.38 -5.38 -17.50
CA THR A 274 9.62 -6.59 -17.78
C THR A 274 10.28 -7.71 -16.97
N PRO A 275 9.57 -8.41 -16.07
CA PRO A 275 10.17 -9.50 -15.32
C PRO A 275 10.71 -10.48 -16.35
N THR A 276 12.03 -10.60 -16.38
CA THR A 276 12.72 -11.56 -17.23
C THR A 276 12.20 -12.92 -16.82
N GLN A 277 11.44 -13.56 -17.70
CA GLN A 277 10.97 -14.93 -17.48
C GLN A 277 12.18 -15.80 -17.12
N PRO A 278 12.16 -16.52 -15.99
CA PRO A 278 13.20 -17.48 -15.68
C PRO A 278 12.88 -18.77 -16.42
N ASP A 279 13.20 -18.83 -17.71
CA ASP A 279 13.22 -20.08 -18.46
C ASP A 279 14.62 -20.31 -19.04
N LYS A 280 15.42 -21.06 -18.28
CA LYS A 280 16.11 -22.26 -18.78
C LYS A 280 16.83 -23.00 -17.64
N ALA A 281 16.45 -24.26 -17.49
CA ALA A 281 17.08 -25.28 -16.67
C ALA A 281 18.59 -25.43 -16.97
N PRO A 282 19.39 -25.96 -16.01
CA PRO A 282 20.84 -26.00 -16.10
C PRO A 282 21.30 -27.10 -17.06
N GLY A 283 21.65 -26.71 -18.28
CA GLY A 283 22.28 -27.58 -19.27
C GLY A 283 23.78 -27.26 -19.41
N THR A 284 24.60 -28.18 -18.90
CA THR A 284 25.92 -28.57 -19.43
C THR A 284 27.00 -27.49 -19.65
N THR A 285 28.02 -27.57 -18.80
CA THR A 285 29.38 -27.05 -19.01
C THR A 285 29.95 -27.36 -20.40
N PRO A 286 30.61 -26.40 -21.07
CA PRO A 286 31.69 -26.70 -21.98
C PRO A 286 33.03 -26.29 -21.35
N GLU A 287 33.78 -27.35 -21.09
CA GLU A 287 35.22 -27.48 -20.98
C GLU A 287 36.01 -26.45 -21.80
N LYS A 288 36.82 -25.64 -21.10
CA LYS A 288 37.83 -24.76 -21.70
C LYS A 288 39.02 -25.62 -22.16
N THR A 289 39.09 -25.95 -23.44
CA THR A 289 40.36 -26.35 -24.06
C THR A 289 40.92 -25.21 -24.91
N SER A 290 42.03 -24.68 -24.40
CA SER A 290 42.91 -23.74 -25.09
C SER A 290 43.62 -24.45 -26.25
N ARG A 291 43.45 -23.97 -27.50
CA ARG A 291 44.43 -24.15 -28.59
C ARG A 291 44.51 -22.94 -29.52
N LYS A 292 45.45 -22.07 -29.16
CA LYS A 292 46.52 -21.45 -29.97
C LYS A 292 46.47 -21.62 -31.51
N ARG A 293 46.42 -20.45 -32.20
CA ARG A 293 46.98 -20.06 -33.52
C ARG A 293 46.43 -20.67 -34.81
N ALA A 294 45.95 -19.80 -35.71
CA ALA A 294 46.61 -19.49 -36.99
C ALA A 294 46.03 -18.21 -37.63
N ARG A 295 46.92 -17.45 -38.28
CA ARG A 295 46.66 -16.25 -39.11
C ARG A 295 45.97 -16.64 -40.42
N GLY A 296 45.16 -15.73 -40.97
CA GLY A 296 44.76 -15.77 -42.39
C GLY A 296 44.01 -14.49 -42.77
N ALA A 297 44.57 -13.75 -43.73
CA ALA A 297 44.06 -12.50 -44.26
C ALA A 297 43.18 -12.72 -45.52
N GLY A 298 42.34 -11.73 -45.86
CA GLY A 298 41.57 -11.65 -47.12
C GLY A 298 40.18 -11.05 -46.85
N ARG A 299 39.90 -9.75 -47.03
CA ARG A 299 39.68 -8.95 -48.27
C ARG A 299 38.46 -9.37 -49.11
N ASP A 300 37.58 -8.38 -49.26
CA ASP A 300 36.62 -8.07 -50.35
C ASP A 300 35.46 -9.02 -50.66
N GLY A 301 34.27 -8.43 -50.81
CA GLY A 301 33.08 -9.12 -51.32
C GLY A 301 31.78 -8.35 -51.08
N GLN A 302 31.51 -7.39 -51.96
CA GLN A 302 30.20 -6.75 -52.15
C GLN A 302 29.17 -7.73 -52.77
N ASP A 303 27.91 -7.30 -52.65
CA ASP A 303 26.76 -7.51 -53.53
C ASP A 303 25.69 -8.58 -53.23
N ALA A 304 24.46 -8.07 -53.41
CA ALA A 304 23.22 -8.72 -53.84
C ALA A 304 22.48 -9.57 -52.79
N ALA A 305 21.14 -9.60 -52.69
CA ALA A 305 20.05 -8.88 -53.33
C ALA A 305 18.74 -9.38 -52.69
N ALA A 306 17.65 -8.61 -52.84
CA ALA A 306 16.25 -9.05 -52.90
C ALA A 306 15.60 -9.61 -51.61
N MET A 307 14.33 -9.38 -51.27
CA MET A 307 13.20 -8.55 -51.72
C MET A 307 12.12 -8.72 -50.64
N PRO A 308 11.08 -7.87 -50.62
CA PRO A 308 10.08 -7.79 -49.57
C PRO A 308 8.92 -8.77 -49.84
N SER A 309 8.16 -9.12 -48.81
CA SER A 309 6.85 -9.76 -49.01
C SER A 309 5.78 -8.97 -48.26
N ALA A 310 4.98 -8.27 -49.05
CA ALA A 310 3.70 -7.69 -48.68
C ALA A 310 2.61 -8.77 -48.68
N GLN A 311 1.60 -8.65 -47.81
CA GLN A 311 0.18 -8.86 -48.14
C GLN A 311 -0.70 -8.76 -46.88
N ALA A 312 -1.38 -7.63 -46.73
CA ALA A 312 -2.83 -7.61 -46.45
C ALA A 312 -3.54 -7.46 -47.81
N PRO A 313 -4.88 -7.42 -47.96
CA PRO A 313 -6.00 -7.54 -47.01
C PRO A 313 -7.13 -8.47 -47.52
N VAL A 314 -8.13 -8.84 -46.70
CA VAL A 314 -9.50 -9.13 -47.19
C VAL A 314 -10.54 -8.85 -46.10
N LYS A 315 -11.43 -7.88 -46.37
CA LYS A 315 -12.83 -7.86 -45.89
C LYS A 315 -13.69 -8.56 -46.96
N PRO A 316 -14.88 -9.07 -46.60
CA PRO A 316 -16.05 -8.50 -47.26
C PRO A 316 -17.24 -8.25 -46.32
N ASP A 317 -18.06 -7.30 -46.78
CA ASP A 317 -19.35 -6.81 -46.30
C ASP A 317 -20.51 -7.79 -46.58
N VAL A 318 -21.73 -7.24 -46.43
CA VAL A 318 -23.09 -7.66 -46.82
C VAL A 318 -23.81 -8.51 -45.73
N VAL A 319 -25.03 -8.22 -45.25
CA VAL A 319 -26.23 -7.63 -45.89
C VAL A 319 -27.15 -6.95 -44.85
N ALA A 320 -27.91 -5.96 -45.32
CA ALA A 320 -29.01 -5.24 -44.68
C ALA A 320 -30.37 -6.01 -44.66
N ALA A 321 -31.25 -5.61 -43.74
CA ALA A 321 -32.72 -5.69 -43.84
C ALA A 321 -33.28 -4.71 -42.78
N GLU A 322 -33.79 -3.52 -43.12
CA GLU A 322 -35.11 -3.16 -43.70
C GLU A 322 -36.31 -3.25 -42.71
N GLU A 323 -36.88 -2.06 -42.46
CA GLU A 323 -38.27 -1.65 -42.08
C GLU A 323 -39.12 -2.45 -41.07
N ALA A 324 -39.53 -1.90 -39.91
CA ALA A 324 -40.58 -0.88 -39.60
C ALA A 324 -41.86 -1.53 -38.98
N PRO A 325 -42.93 -0.80 -38.59
CA PRO A 325 -43.27 -0.42 -37.20
C PRO A 325 -44.61 -1.01 -36.68
N ALA A 326 -44.91 -0.92 -35.37
CA ALA A 326 -46.30 -0.77 -34.87
C ALA A 326 -46.43 -0.59 -33.34
N ALA A 327 -47.19 0.46 -32.99
CA ALA A 327 -48.29 0.50 -32.03
C ALA A 327 -48.07 0.30 -30.51
N ALA A 328 -48.44 1.36 -29.78
CA ALA A 328 -49.00 1.29 -28.44
C ALA A 328 -50.31 0.48 -28.40
N PRO A 329 -50.73 -0.01 -27.23
CA PRO A 329 -51.95 0.57 -26.65
C PRO A 329 -51.89 0.83 -25.15
N ALA A 330 -52.87 1.61 -24.72
CA ALA A 330 -53.19 2.04 -23.38
C ALA A 330 -53.40 0.90 -22.37
N GLY A 331 -53.06 1.21 -21.12
CA GLY A 331 -53.41 0.52 -19.88
C GLY A 331 -53.01 1.40 -18.71
#